data_AF-A0A0Q1A183-F1
#
_entry.id   AF-A0A0Q1A183-F1
#
_cell.length_a   1.000
_cell.length_b   1.000
_cell.length_c   1.000
_cell.angle_alpha   90.00
_cell.angle_beta   90.00
_cell.angle_gamma   90.00
#
_symmetry.space_group_name_H-M   'P 1'
#
loop_
_entity.id
_entity.type
_entity.pdbx_description
1 polymer ?
#
loop_
_entity_poly.entity_id
_entity_poly.type
_entity_poly.pdbx_seq_one_letter_code
_entity_poly.pdbx_strand_id
1 'polypeptide(L)'
;MGHEPWVCECKNSDAIFLKNKENNNFEPLKKLFILFILSFHLVSATALHELVKLPVLFQHYFEHKALNNQLTFATYLVDHYNDVPHTDNDEERDNQLPFKSSNQQAPNGLGSLAIPQYHQVNLKFPIPTAVKLAVGYEEEHIPNSYQSKIWQPPKV
;
A
#
# COMPACT_ATOMS: atom_id res chain seq x y z
N MET A 1 -69.93 8.42 39.77
CA MET A 1 -68.93 8.80 40.79
C MET A 1 -68.10 7.56 41.04
N GLY A 2 -66.90 7.49 40.49
CA GLY A 2 -66.03 6.31 40.57
C GLY A 2 -64.65 6.71 40.08
N HIS A 3 -63.83 7.20 41.01
CA HIS A 3 -62.42 7.51 40.75
C HIS A 3 -61.63 6.24 41.02
N GLU A 4 -61.00 5.68 39.99
CA GLU A 4 -59.98 4.66 40.16
C GLU A 4 -58.71 5.29 40.77
N PRO A 5 -58.06 4.62 41.74
CA PRO A 5 -56.84 5.14 42.35
C PRO A 5 -55.65 4.92 41.40
N TRP A 6 -54.93 5.99 41.11
CA TRP A 6 -53.65 5.95 40.39
C TRP A 6 -52.62 5.22 41.26
N VAL A 7 -52.29 3.97 40.90
CA VAL A 7 -51.13 3.27 41.44
C VAL A 7 -49.89 3.84 40.76
N CYS A 8 -49.06 4.56 41.50
CA CYS A 8 -47.75 5.00 41.02
C CYS A 8 -46.83 3.77 40.89
N GLU A 9 -46.63 3.32 39.66
CA GLU A 9 -45.67 2.28 39.35
C GLU A 9 -44.26 2.88 39.40
N CYS A 10 -43.62 2.83 40.58
CA CYS A 10 -42.21 3.16 40.74
C CYS A 10 -41.39 2.15 39.93
N LYS A 11 -41.05 2.50 38.68
CA LYS A 11 -40.01 1.79 37.92
C LYS A 11 -38.75 1.77 38.77
N ASN A 12 -38.34 0.57 39.17
CA ASN A 12 -37.18 0.30 39.99
C ASN A 12 -35.92 0.92 39.33
N SER A 13 -35.52 2.11 39.80
CA SER A 13 -34.35 2.84 39.34
C SER A 13 -33.06 2.04 39.52
N ASP A 14 -33.04 1.16 40.51
CA ASP A 14 -31.88 0.32 40.83
C ASP A 14 -31.70 -0.76 39.76
N ALA A 15 -32.80 -1.31 39.23
CA ALA A 15 -32.74 -2.26 38.11
C ALA A 15 -32.20 -1.59 36.83
N ILE A 16 -32.57 -0.33 36.57
CA ILE A 16 -32.05 0.44 35.42
C ILE A 16 -30.58 0.77 35.63
N PHE A 17 -30.17 1.19 36.84
CA PHE A 17 -28.79 1.50 37.16
C PHE A 17 -27.88 0.27 37.09
N LEU A 18 -28.34 -0.88 37.58
CA LEU A 18 -27.62 -2.15 37.47
C LEU A 18 -27.52 -2.60 36.01
N LYS A 19 -28.60 -2.47 35.23
CA LYS A 19 -28.58 -2.73 33.78
C LYS A 19 -27.58 -1.82 33.06
N ASN A 20 -27.50 -0.54 33.47
CA ASN A 20 -26.55 0.44 32.94
C ASN A 20 -25.10 0.25 33.43
N LYS A 21 -24.89 -0.49 34.51
CA LYS A 21 -23.56 -0.84 35.00
C LYS A 21 -23.02 -2.07 34.27
N GLU A 22 -23.89 -3.00 33.88
CA GLU A 22 -23.54 -4.25 33.21
C GLU A 22 -23.06 -4.06 31.76
N ASN A 23 -23.70 -3.15 31.03
CA ASN A 23 -23.36 -2.74 29.64
C ASN A 23 -22.15 -1.78 29.57
N ASN A 24 -21.78 -1.07 30.65
CA ASN A 24 -20.55 -0.27 30.71
C ASN A 24 -19.26 -1.10 30.71
N ASN A 25 -19.32 -2.37 31.13
CA ASN A 25 -18.16 -3.28 31.09
C ASN A 25 -17.76 -3.68 29.66
N PHE A 26 -18.65 -3.47 28.67
CA PHE A 26 -18.38 -3.78 27.28
C PHE A 26 -17.56 -2.67 26.58
N GLU A 27 -17.62 -1.44 27.06
CA GLU A 27 -16.85 -0.29 26.52
C GLU A 27 -15.32 -0.48 26.57
N PRO A 28 -14.70 -0.88 27.71
CA PRO A 28 -13.26 -1.14 27.73
C PRO A 28 -12.86 -2.33 26.85
N LEU A 29 -13.71 -3.37 26.75
CA LEU A 29 -13.46 -4.53 25.91
C LEU A 29 -13.49 -4.17 24.41
N LYS A 30 -14.44 -3.33 23.99
CA LYS A 30 -14.49 -2.78 22.62
C LYS A 30 -13.24 -1.97 22.29
N LYS A 31 -12.79 -1.11 23.21
CA LYS A 31 -11.57 -0.30 23.02
C LYS A 31 -10.33 -1.18 22.89
N LEU A 32 -10.21 -2.22 23.72
CA LEU A 32 -9.13 -3.19 23.63
C LEU A 32 -9.14 -3.93 22.28
N PHE A 33 -10.32 -4.35 21.82
CA PHE A 33 -10.48 -5.03 20.53
C PHE A 33 -10.09 -4.14 19.35
N ILE A 34 -10.48 -2.85 19.38
CA ILE A 34 -10.08 -1.87 18.37
C ILE A 34 -8.57 -1.66 18.39
N LEU A 35 -7.95 -1.50 19.58
CA LEU A 35 -6.50 -1.35 19.71
C LEU A 35 -5.76 -2.58 19.19
N PHE A 36 -6.28 -3.77 19.44
CA PHE A 36 -5.71 -5.02 18.96
C PHE A 36 -5.74 -5.10 17.42
N ILE A 37 -6.90 -4.81 16.81
CA ILE A 37 -7.03 -4.78 15.34
C ILE A 37 -6.12 -3.72 14.74
N LEU A 38 -6.06 -2.52 15.34
CA LEU A 38 -5.20 -1.45 14.85
C LEU A 38 -3.72 -1.84 14.92
N SER A 39 -3.28 -2.44 16.03
CA SER A 39 -1.91 -2.95 16.19
C SER A 39 -1.60 -4.00 15.13
N PHE A 40 -2.48 -5.00 14.97
CA PHE A 40 -2.32 -6.03 13.95
C PHE A 40 -2.30 -5.43 12.54
N HIS A 41 -3.14 -4.44 12.26
CA HIS A 41 -3.17 -3.77 10.97
C HIS A 41 -1.90 -2.96 10.71
N LEU A 42 -1.36 -2.26 11.72
CA LEU A 42 -0.08 -1.57 11.61
C LEU A 42 1.06 -2.53 11.34
N VAL A 43 1.16 -3.63 12.09
CA VAL A 43 2.21 -4.65 11.89
C VAL A 43 2.05 -5.34 10.54
N SER A 44 0.82 -5.68 10.16
CA SER A 44 0.53 -6.31 8.87
C SER A 44 0.85 -5.34 7.75
N ALA A 45 0.24 -4.16 7.70
CA ALA A 45 0.29 -3.23 6.57
C ALA A 45 1.63 -2.51 6.39
N THR A 46 2.52 -2.57 7.38
CA THR A 46 3.85 -1.98 7.30
C THR A 46 4.94 -3.05 7.33
N ALA A 47 6.17 -2.66 7.01
CA ALA A 47 7.35 -3.51 7.17
C ALA A 47 7.79 -3.66 8.64
N LEU A 48 6.95 -3.34 9.64
CA LEU A 48 7.28 -3.52 11.06
C LEU A 48 7.58 -4.98 11.42
N HIS A 49 7.05 -5.95 10.67
CA HIS A 49 7.39 -7.36 10.84
C HIS A 49 8.90 -7.64 10.65
N GLU A 50 9.62 -6.83 9.86
CA GLU A 50 11.07 -6.94 9.71
C GLU A 50 11.81 -6.64 11.02
N LEU A 51 11.22 -5.88 11.95
CA LEU A 51 11.83 -5.61 13.26
C LEU A 51 12.00 -6.89 14.11
N VAL A 52 11.22 -7.94 13.82
CA VAL A 52 11.39 -9.25 14.48
C VAL A 52 12.75 -9.87 14.13
N LYS A 53 13.38 -9.46 13.03
CA LYS A 53 14.73 -9.91 12.61
C LYS A 53 15.86 -9.09 13.25
N LEU A 54 15.58 -8.07 14.07
CA LEU A 54 16.62 -7.31 14.77
C LEU A 54 17.58 -8.16 15.62
N PRO A 55 17.15 -9.23 16.33
CA PRO A 55 18.07 -10.10 17.05
C PRO A 55 19.11 -10.75 16.12
N VAL A 56 18.71 -11.12 14.90
CA VAL A 56 19.60 -11.71 13.88
C VAL A 56 20.63 -10.68 13.42
N LEU A 57 20.21 -9.42 13.21
CA LEU A 57 21.11 -8.31 12.89
C LEU A 57 22.20 -8.13 13.95
N PHE A 58 21.82 -8.15 15.23
CA PHE A 58 22.79 -8.02 16.31
C PHE A 58 23.72 -9.22 16.41
N GLN A 59 23.19 -10.43 16.21
CA GLN A 59 24.01 -11.64 16.21
C GLN A 59 25.08 -11.56 15.10
N HIS A 60 24.68 -11.26 13.86
CA HIS A 60 25.61 -11.14 12.73
C HIS A 60 26.65 -10.02 12.98
N TYR A 61 26.23 -8.88 13.54
CA TYR A 61 27.17 -7.84 13.96
C TYR A 61 28.22 -8.33 14.97
N PHE A 62 27.83 -9.11 15.98
CA PHE A 62 28.78 -9.64 16.96
C PHE A 62 29.74 -10.67 16.34
N GLU A 63 29.30 -11.44 15.35
CA GLU A 63 30.16 -12.35 14.60
C GLU A 63 31.24 -11.58 13.83
N HIS A 64 30.87 -10.53 13.09
CA HIS A 64 31.86 -9.68 12.41
C HIS A 64 32.75 -8.90 13.38
N LYS A 65 32.22 -8.48 14.54
CA LYS A 65 33.02 -7.83 15.59
C LYS A 65 34.04 -8.78 16.21
N ALA A 66 33.72 -10.06 16.33
CA ALA A 66 34.66 -11.07 16.81
C ALA A 66 35.81 -11.30 15.82
N LEU A 67 35.54 -11.21 14.52
CA LEU A 67 36.55 -11.29 13.45
C LEU A 67 37.38 -10.01 13.34
N ASN A 68 36.75 -8.85 13.53
CA ASN A 68 37.38 -7.53 13.46
C ASN A 68 37.01 -6.66 14.66
N ASN A 69 37.90 -6.60 15.65
CA ASN A 69 37.71 -5.82 16.87
C ASN A 69 37.57 -4.31 16.65
N GLN A 70 38.00 -3.78 15.50
CA GLN A 70 37.86 -2.35 15.15
C GLN A 70 36.54 -2.05 14.45
N LEU A 71 35.74 -3.06 14.12
CA LEU A 71 34.47 -2.88 13.45
C LEU A 71 33.46 -2.21 14.39
N THR A 72 32.93 -1.08 13.93
CA THR A 72 31.84 -0.39 14.63
C THR A 72 30.49 -0.84 14.08
N PHE A 73 29.43 -0.66 14.85
CA PHE A 73 28.08 -0.98 14.36
C PHE A 73 27.68 -0.13 13.15
N ALA A 74 28.09 1.14 13.11
CA ALA A 74 27.80 2.03 11.98
C ALA A 74 28.51 1.57 10.70
N THR A 75 29.79 1.21 10.79
CA THR A 75 30.53 0.67 9.65
C THR A 75 29.94 -0.66 9.18
N TYR A 76 29.57 -1.56 10.11
CA TYR A 76 28.88 -2.79 9.78
C TYR A 76 27.58 -2.56 9.00
N LEU A 77 26.75 -1.60 9.43
CA LEU A 77 25.53 -1.24 8.70
C LEU A 77 25.83 -0.68 7.32
N VAL A 78 26.84 0.19 7.18
CA VAL A 78 27.23 0.73 5.87
C VAL A 78 27.71 -0.39 4.96
N ASP A 79 28.51 -1.31 5.47
CA ASP A 79 29.00 -2.45 4.69
C ASP A 79 27.85 -3.35 4.28
N HIS A 80 26.88 -3.64 5.16
CA HIS A 80 25.78 -4.56 4.85
C HIS A 80 24.56 -3.93 4.17
N TYR A 81 24.43 -2.61 4.11
CA TYR A 81 23.27 -1.93 3.49
C TYR A 81 23.68 -0.99 2.36
N ASN A 82 24.91 -1.08 1.86
CA ASN A 82 25.32 -0.39 0.63
C ASN A 82 25.02 -1.25 -0.61
N ASP A 83 24.96 -0.59 -1.77
CA ASP A 83 24.80 -1.25 -3.08
C ASP A 83 26.14 -1.80 -3.62
N VAL A 84 27.19 -1.83 -2.80
CA VAL A 84 28.50 -2.30 -3.24
C VAL A 84 28.50 -3.82 -3.16
N PRO A 85 28.78 -4.53 -4.26
CA PRO A 85 28.85 -5.98 -4.22
C PRO A 85 30.05 -6.40 -3.36
N HIS A 86 29.76 -7.04 -2.24
CA HIS A 86 30.75 -7.70 -1.42
C HIS A 86 30.98 -9.12 -1.92
N THR A 87 32.20 -9.61 -1.73
CA THR A 87 32.65 -10.95 -2.18
C THR A 87 32.82 -11.90 -0.99
N ASP A 88 32.15 -11.63 0.12
CA ASP A 88 31.97 -12.57 1.20
C ASP A 88 30.88 -13.59 0.84
N ASN A 89 31.12 -14.84 1.19
CA ASN A 89 30.23 -15.95 0.87
C ASN A 89 29.12 -16.07 1.92
N ASP A 90 28.59 -14.94 2.38
CA ASP A 90 27.59 -14.81 3.44
C ASP A 90 26.25 -14.25 2.93
N GLU A 91 26.04 -14.21 1.62
CA GLU A 91 24.78 -13.82 0.97
C GLU A 91 23.54 -14.46 1.62
N GLU A 92 23.62 -15.74 2.01
CA GLU A 92 22.50 -16.44 2.67
C GLU A 92 22.19 -15.88 4.07
N ARG A 93 23.21 -15.48 4.83
CA ARG A 93 23.06 -14.83 6.14
C ARG A 93 22.55 -13.40 5.98
N ASP A 94 23.09 -12.70 5.00
CA ASP A 94 22.74 -11.32 4.68
C ASP A 94 21.29 -11.16 4.28
N ASN A 95 20.75 -12.11 3.53
CA ASN A 95 19.33 -12.13 3.16
C ASN A 95 18.37 -12.28 4.36
N GLN A 96 18.88 -12.74 5.52
CA GLN A 96 18.12 -12.82 6.78
C GLN A 96 18.10 -11.51 7.55
N LEU A 97 18.92 -10.53 7.16
CA LEU A 97 18.95 -9.23 7.80
C LEU A 97 17.64 -8.46 7.53
N PRO A 98 17.16 -7.69 8.52
CA PRO A 98 15.97 -6.89 8.36
C PRO A 98 16.12 -5.94 7.17
N PHE A 99 15.12 -5.86 6.30
CA PHE A 99 15.11 -4.95 5.15
C PHE A 99 16.19 -5.18 4.08
N LYS A 100 16.97 -6.28 4.12
CA LYS A 100 18.04 -6.53 3.12
C LYS A 100 17.56 -7.31 1.90
N SER A 101 16.65 -8.28 2.07
CA SER A 101 16.09 -9.02 0.95
C SER A 101 15.11 -8.14 0.16
N SER A 102 15.51 -7.77 -1.06
CA SER A 102 14.71 -7.01 -2.02
C SER A 102 13.63 -7.86 -2.68
N ASN A 103 13.03 -8.81 -1.96
CA ASN A 103 11.80 -9.40 -2.48
C ASN A 103 10.76 -8.27 -2.45
N GLN A 104 10.61 -7.62 -3.60
CA GLN A 104 9.80 -6.43 -3.86
C GLN A 104 8.30 -6.67 -3.66
N GLN A 105 7.95 -7.82 -3.08
CA GLN A 105 6.67 -8.12 -2.52
C GLN A 105 6.82 -8.14 -1.01
N ALA A 106 6.76 -6.95 -0.40
CA ALA A 106 6.15 -6.88 0.92
C ALA A 106 4.83 -7.69 0.87
N PRO A 107 4.49 -8.50 1.88
CA PRO A 107 3.23 -9.24 1.91
C PRO A 107 1.99 -8.33 1.80
N ASN A 108 2.17 -7.01 1.93
CA ASN A 108 1.24 -6.00 1.45
C ASN A 108 1.90 -5.29 0.28
N GLY A 109 1.35 -5.52 -0.92
CA GLY A 109 1.64 -4.77 -2.13
C GLY A 109 1.25 -3.29 -2.03
N LEU A 110 1.80 -2.57 -1.06
CA LEU A 110 2.10 -1.14 -1.15
C LEU A 110 3.51 -1.00 -1.74
N GLY A 111 3.79 -1.76 -2.80
CA GLY A 111 4.82 -1.38 -3.74
C GLY A 111 4.41 -0.02 -4.27
N SER A 112 5.08 1.02 -3.78
CA SER A 112 5.10 2.38 -4.29
C SER A 112 3.82 2.82 -5.00
N LEU A 113 2.94 3.52 -4.28
CA LEU A 113 2.05 4.47 -4.95
C LEU A 113 2.96 5.44 -5.72
N ALA A 114 3.07 5.23 -7.04
CA ALA A 114 3.73 6.10 -8.03
C ALA A 114 5.24 5.94 -8.30
N ILE A 115 5.81 4.72 -8.31
CA ILE A 115 6.99 4.46 -9.14
C ILE A 115 6.60 3.44 -10.21
N PRO A 116 6.46 3.83 -11.49
CA PRO A 116 6.22 2.86 -12.55
C PRO A 116 7.42 1.91 -12.60
N GLN A 117 7.17 0.62 -12.37
CA GLN A 117 8.15 -0.43 -12.58
C GLN A 117 8.67 -0.28 -14.01
N TYR A 118 9.98 -0.09 -14.18
CA TYR A 118 10.60 -0.03 -15.50
C TYR A 118 10.50 -1.42 -16.16
N HIS A 119 9.37 -1.72 -16.79
CA HIS A 119 9.33 -2.80 -17.75
C HIS A 119 10.13 -2.34 -18.96
N GLN A 120 11.26 -2.99 -19.22
CA GLN A 120 11.98 -2.78 -20.47
C GLN A 120 11.11 -3.31 -21.61
N VAL A 121 10.33 -2.43 -22.23
CA VAL A 121 9.53 -2.76 -23.42
C VAL A 121 10.50 -2.88 -24.58
N ASN A 122 10.81 -4.12 -24.99
CA ASN A 122 11.56 -4.38 -26.20
C ASN A 122 10.63 -4.13 -27.40
N LEU A 123 10.57 -2.88 -27.86
CA LEU A 123 9.80 -2.49 -29.03
C LEU A 123 10.46 -3.10 -30.27
N LYS A 124 9.96 -4.26 -30.71
CA LYS A 124 10.26 -4.80 -32.04
C LYS A 124 9.49 -3.95 -33.05
N PHE A 125 10.14 -2.96 -33.62
CA PHE A 125 9.58 -2.17 -34.71
C PHE A 125 9.36 -3.09 -35.92
N PRO A 126 8.14 -3.24 -36.44
CA PRO A 126 7.95 -3.93 -37.71
C PRO A 126 8.60 -3.09 -38.81
N ILE A 127 9.45 -3.72 -39.61
CA ILE A 127 10.06 -3.13 -40.80
C ILE A 127 8.90 -2.68 -41.70
N PRO A 128 8.81 -1.39 -42.11
CA PRO A 128 7.70 -0.94 -42.94
C PRO A 128 7.82 -1.56 -44.34
N THR A 129 7.02 -2.58 -44.60
CA THR A 129 6.78 -3.05 -45.97
C THR A 129 5.97 -1.97 -46.68
N ALA A 130 6.57 -1.30 -47.66
CA ALA A 130 5.89 -0.27 -48.44
C ALA A 130 4.72 -0.89 -49.21
N VAL A 131 3.50 -0.77 -48.68
CA VAL A 131 2.28 -1.06 -49.44
C VAL A 131 2.02 0.13 -50.34
N LYS A 132 2.23 -0.04 -51.65
CA LYS A 132 1.86 0.96 -52.63
C LYS A 132 0.32 0.98 -52.73
N LEU A 133 -0.33 1.85 -51.96
CA LEU A 133 -1.77 2.07 -52.04
C LEU A 133 -2.07 2.82 -53.35
N ALA A 134 -2.58 2.11 -54.36
CA ALA A 134 -3.19 2.76 -55.52
C ALA A 134 -4.60 3.21 -55.12
N VAL A 135 -4.73 4.45 -54.67
CA VAL A 135 -6.04 5.08 -54.46
C VAL A 135 -6.58 5.49 -55.83
N GLY A 136 -7.58 4.78 -56.33
CA GLY A 136 -8.41 5.24 -57.43
C GLY A 136 -9.36 6.31 -56.90
N TYR A 137 -9.26 7.54 -57.41
CA TYR A 137 -10.24 8.59 -57.16
C TYR A 137 -11.35 8.44 -58.22
N GLU A 138 -12.61 8.32 -57.78
CA GLU A 138 -13.75 8.71 -58.61
C GLU A 138 -14.39 9.92 -57.92
N GLU A 139 -14.29 11.09 -58.56
CA GLU A 139 -14.98 12.30 -58.13
C GLU A 139 -16.45 12.23 -58.60
N GLU A 140 -17.35 11.74 -57.76
CA GLU A 140 -18.76 12.08 -57.90
C GLU A 140 -18.98 13.50 -57.36
N HIS A 141 -18.79 14.49 -58.25
CA HIS A 141 -19.00 15.89 -57.94
C HIS A 141 -20.50 16.20 -57.85
N ILE A 142 -21.10 16.07 -56.65
CA ILE A 142 -22.46 16.53 -56.39
C ILE A 142 -22.41 18.03 -56.03
N PRO A 143 -22.88 18.95 -56.88
CA PRO A 143 -22.84 20.38 -56.58
C PRO A 143 -23.86 20.71 -55.48
N ASN A 144 -23.39 20.87 -54.25
CA ASN A 144 -24.23 21.27 -53.12
C ASN A 144 -24.08 22.79 -52.87
N SER A 145 -25.12 23.55 -53.23
CA SER A 145 -25.21 25.02 -53.08
C SER A 145 -25.16 25.52 -51.63
N TYR A 146 -25.17 24.63 -50.64
CA TYR A 146 -25.15 24.97 -49.21
C TYR A 146 -23.75 24.92 -48.59
N GLN A 147 -22.73 24.33 -49.25
CA GLN A 147 -21.38 24.20 -48.66
C GLN A 147 -20.73 25.56 -48.37
N SER A 148 -20.95 26.56 -49.23
CA SER A 148 -20.44 27.93 -49.02
C SER A 148 -21.24 28.76 -48.00
N LYS A 149 -22.35 28.21 -47.47
CA LYS A 149 -23.18 28.87 -46.44
C LYS A 149 -22.87 28.40 -45.02
N ILE A 150 -22.19 27.28 -44.85
CA ILE A 150 -21.87 26.69 -43.53
C ILE A 150 -20.90 27.58 -42.74
N TRP A 151 -19.99 28.29 -43.42
CA TRP A 151 -18.92 29.06 -42.80
C TRP A 151 -19.09 30.58 -42.92
N GLN A 152 -20.33 31.08 -42.92
CA GLN A 152 -20.54 32.53 -42.90
C GLN A 152 -20.67 33.03 -41.47
N PRO A 153 -19.89 34.04 -41.05
CA PRO A 153 -20.02 34.62 -39.73
C PRO A 153 -21.38 35.33 -39.57
N PRO A 154 -21.91 35.44 -38.33
CA PRO A 154 -23.19 36.09 -38.08
C PRO A 154 -23.14 37.56 -38.50
N LYS A 155 -24.16 38.00 -39.24
CA LYS A 155 -24.32 39.41 -39.61
C LYS A 155 -25.10 40.11 -38.51
N VAL A 156 -24.49 41.13 -37.91
CA VAL A 156 -25.14 42.07 -36.97
C VAL A 156 -25.75 43.24 -37.73
#